data_AF-A0A7K0V4C9-F1
#
_entry.id   AF-A0A7K0V4C9-F1
#
_cell.length_a   1.000
_cell.length_b   1.000
_cell.length_c   1.000
_cell.angle_alpha   90.00
_cell.angle_beta   90.00
_cell.angle_gamma   90.00
#
_symmetry.space_group_name_H-M   'P 1'
#
loop_
_entity.id
_entity.type
_entity.pdbx_description
1 polymer ?
#
loop_
_entity_poly.entity_id
_entity_poly.type
_entity_poly.pdbx_seq_one_letter_code
_entity_poly.pdbx_strand_id
1 'polypeptide(L)'
;MKVMAQMGMVMNLDKCIGCHTCSVTCKQAWTNRSGLEYAWFNNVETRPGQGYPRRYEDQEKAKGGWVRTRSGRIRLKGGSKARRLLSIFSNPRMLNIKDYYEPWTYEYDNLISAPLGQQTPVARPKSLLTGKPMKIEWSANWDDDLGGGPENIEKDPILQKLSEDVTT
;
A
#
# COMPACT_ATOMS: atom_id res chain seq x y z
N MET A 1 -5.76 -17.52 -35.73
CA MET A 1 -6.54 -16.60 -34.88
C MET A 1 -7.10 -17.40 -33.72
N LYS A 2 -6.84 -16.99 -32.47
CA LYS A 2 -7.36 -17.68 -31.27
C LYS A 2 -8.26 -16.71 -30.51
N VAL A 3 -9.57 -16.89 -30.63
CA VAL A 3 -10.56 -16.05 -29.94
C VAL A 3 -10.54 -16.41 -28.45
N MET A 4 -10.47 -15.40 -27.58
CA MET A 4 -10.50 -15.53 -26.12
C MET A 4 -11.43 -14.44 -25.58
N ALA A 5 -12.04 -14.70 -24.41
CA ALA A 5 -12.91 -13.75 -23.72
C ALA A 5 -12.33 -13.42 -22.33
N GLN A 6 -12.48 -12.16 -21.91
CA GLN A 6 -12.04 -11.66 -20.61
C GLN A 6 -13.06 -10.63 -20.10
N MET A 7 -13.41 -10.71 -18.81
CA MET A 7 -14.19 -9.68 -18.14
C MET A 7 -13.29 -8.46 -17.89
N GLY A 8 -13.65 -7.31 -18.46
CA GLY A 8 -13.01 -6.02 -18.19
C GLY A 8 -13.72 -5.24 -17.09
N MET A 9 -13.06 -4.23 -16.54
CA MET A 9 -13.61 -3.30 -15.55
C MET A 9 -13.27 -1.87 -15.96
N VAL A 10 -14.20 -0.94 -15.73
CA VAL A 10 -14.01 0.50 -15.95
C VAL A 10 -14.36 1.23 -14.66
N MET A 11 -13.48 2.13 -14.22
CA MET A 11 -13.71 3.02 -13.08
C MET A 11 -13.83 4.45 -13.59
N ASN A 12 -15.00 5.07 -13.42
CA ASN A 12 -15.19 6.48 -13.77
C ASN A 12 -14.70 7.37 -12.63
N LEU A 13 -13.52 7.96 -12.80
CA LEU A 13 -12.89 8.80 -11.77
C LEU A 13 -13.64 10.12 -11.52
N ASP A 14 -14.40 10.62 -12.50
CA ASP A 14 -15.27 11.81 -12.34
C ASP A 14 -16.42 11.56 -11.35
N LYS A 15 -16.84 10.31 -11.20
CA LYS A 15 -17.86 9.89 -10.23
C LYS A 15 -17.29 9.23 -8.98
N CYS A 16 -15.96 9.13 -8.88
CA CYS A 16 -15.32 8.59 -7.69
C CYS A 16 -15.40 9.62 -6.57
N ILE A 17 -15.90 9.20 -5.40
CA ILE A 17 -16.06 10.06 -4.22
C ILE A 17 -15.12 9.68 -3.08
N GLY A 18 -14.14 8.80 -3.32
CA GLY A 18 -13.16 8.44 -2.29
C GLY A 18 -13.75 7.75 -1.04
N CYS A 19 -14.93 7.13 -1.10
CA CYS A 19 -15.63 6.66 0.12
C CYS A 19 -15.12 5.33 0.71
N HIS A 20 -14.13 4.67 0.10
CA HIS A 20 -13.52 3.41 0.55
C HIS A 20 -14.47 2.19 0.73
N THR A 21 -15.74 2.28 0.32
CA THR A 21 -16.72 1.18 0.46
C THR A 21 -16.28 -0.10 -0.28
N CYS A 22 -15.67 0.07 -1.46
CA CYS A 22 -15.08 -1.04 -2.23
C CYS A 22 -13.94 -1.73 -1.48
N SER A 23 -13.13 -0.98 -0.74
CA SER A 23 -12.02 -1.51 0.07
C SER A 23 -12.53 -2.33 1.26
N VAL A 24 -13.51 -1.80 2.00
CA VAL A 24 -14.07 -2.46 3.19
C VAL A 24 -14.79 -3.75 2.82
N THR A 25 -15.64 -3.73 1.79
CA THR A 25 -16.37 -4.94 1.37
C THR A 25 -15.43 -6.05 0.90
N CYS A 26 -14.39 -5.70 0.13
CA CYS A 26 -13.35 -6.63 -0.27
C CYS A 26 -12.58 -7.21 0.94
N LYS A 27 -12.19 -6.35 1.89
CA LYS A 27 -11.49 -6.75 3.12
C LYS A 27 -12.30 -7.77 3.92
N GLN A 28 -13.58 -7.48 4.16
CA GLN A 28 -14.44 -8.36 4.95
C GLN A 28 -14.70 -9.70 4.29
N ALA A 29 -14.84 -9.72 2.97
CA ALA A 29 -15.08 -10.96 2.24
C ALA A 29 -13.81 -11.83 2.10
N TRP A 30 -12.63 -11.23 1.96
CA TRP A 30 -11.45 -11.96 1.45
C TRP A 30 -10.19 -11.92 2.33
N THR A 31 -9.91 -10.79 3.01
CA THR A 31 -8.61 -10.55 3.67
C THR A 31 -8.73 -10.14 5.15
N ASN A 32 -9.74 -10.69 5.85
CA ASN A 32 -9.97 -10.49 7.29
C ASN A 32 -9.26 -11.50 8.20
N ARG A 33 -8.40 -12.37 7.64
CA ARG A 33 -7.67 -13.43 8.36
C ARG A 33 -6.26 -12.96 8.76
N SER A 34 -5.73 -13.56 9.82
CA SER A 34 -4.33 -13.37 10.26
C SER A 34 -3.34 -13.70 9.14
N GLY A 35 -2.33 -12.85 8.96
CA GLY A 35 -1.37 -12.85 7.87
C GLY A 35 -1.78 -11.99 6.66
N LEU A 36 -3.04 -11.55 6.60
CA LEU A 36 -3.58 -10.71 5.51
C LEU A 36 -4.32 -9.47 6.03
N GLU A 37 -4.31 -9.21 7.33
CA GLU A 37 -4.93 -8.04 7.95
C GLU A 37 -4.39 -6.73 7.35
N TYR A 38 -3.10 -6.68 7.03
CA TYR A 38 -2.51 -5.52 6.36
C TYR A 38 -2.92 -5.42 4.88
N ALA A 39 -3.25 -6.54 4.22
CA ALA A 39 -3.41 -6.62 2.78
C ALA A 39 -4.79 -6.13 2.28
N TRP A 40 -4.81 -5.05 1.51
CA TRP A 40 -6.00 -4.52 0.84
C TRP A 40 -5.94 -4.88 -0.65
N PHE A 41 -6.74 -5.87 -1.08
CA PHE A 41 -6.79 -6.26 -2.50
C PHE A 41 -7.42 -5.17 -3.37
N ASN A 42 -8.44 -4.50 -2.83
CA ASN A 42 -8.96 -3.26 -3.37
C ASN A 42 -8.63 -2.14 -2.36
N ASN A 43 -7.84 -1.17 -2.78
CA ASN A 43 -7.55 0.05 -2.03
C ASN A 43 -7.92 1.29 -2.87
N VAL A 44 -8.13 2.41 -2.20
CA VAL A 44 -8.38 3.71 -2.81
C VAL A 44 -7.30 4.65 -2.28
N GLU A 45 -6.76 5.51 -3.14
CA GLU A 45 -5.66 6.41 -2.83
C GLU A 45 -6.03 7.82 -3.25
N THR A 46 -5.72 8.80 -2.42
CA THR A 46 -5.83 10.22 -2.77
C THR A 46 -4.61 10.63 -3.60
N ARG A 47 -4.82 11.49 -4.60
CA ARG A 47 -3.75 12.02 -5.46
C ARG A 47 -3.66 13.55 -5.37
N PRO A 48 -2.44 14.12 -5.36
CA PRO A 48 -1.12 13.44 -5.33
C PRO A 48 -0.84 12.75 -3.99
N GLY A 49 -0.10 11.63 -4.01
CA GLY A 49 0.14 10.80 -2.84
C GLY A 49 1.18 9.70 -3.06
N GLN A 50 1.62 9.06 -1.98
CA GLN A 50 2.59 7.96 -2.08
C GLN A 50 1.91 6.61 -2.39
N GLY A 51 0.61 6.50 -2.12
CA GLY A 51 -0.16 5.29 -2.37
C GLY A 51 0.19 4.12 -1.45
N TYR A 52 -0.32 2.93 -1.81
CA TYR A 52 -0.23 1.73 -0.97
C TYR A 52 0.19 0.50 -1.80
N PRO A 53 1.31 -0.17 -1.45
CA PRO A 53 2.36 0.27 -0.54
C PRO A 53 3.04 1.56 -1.02
N ARG A 54 3.72 2.26 -0.11
CA ARG A 54 4.30 3.58 -0.39
C ARG A 54 5.23 3.54 -1.60
N ARG A 55 5.01 4.50 -2.51
CA ARG A 55 5.77 4.72 -3.75
C ARG A 55 5.80 3.50 -4.66
N TYR A 56 4.74 2.69 -4.71
CA TYR A 56 4.67 1.49 -5.56
C TYR A 56 4.90 1.80 -7.06
N GLU A 57 4.64 3.03 -7.49
CA GLU A 57 4.85 3.50 -8.87
C GLU A 57 6.32 3.77 -9.23
N ASP A 58 7.22 3.84 -8.24
CA ASP A 58 8.66 3.96 -8.45
C ASP A 58 9.25 2.63 -8.96
N GLN A 59 9.12 2.42 -10.27
CA GLN A 59 9.65 1.24 -10.93
C GLN A 59 11.18 1.27 -11.07
N GLU A 60 11.87 2.34 -10.71
CA GLU A 60 13.33 2.32 -10.61
C GLU A 60 13.79 1.62 -9.33
N LYS A 61 12.98 1.63 -8.27
CA LYS A 61 13.22 0.83 -7.07
C LYS A 61 12.59 -0.56 -7.15
N ALA A 62 11.28 -0.63 -7.42
CA ALA A 62 10.53 -1.90 -7.41
C ALA A 62 10.91 -2.83 -8.58
N LYS A 63 11.34 -2.26 -9.71
CA LYS A 63 11.65 -2.99 -10.96
C LYS A 63 10.51 -3.93 -11.40
N GLY A 64 9.26 -3.52 -11.20
CA GLY A 64 8.07 -4.22 -11.71
C GLY A 64 7.87 -4.02 -13.21
N GLY A 65 6.97 -4.82 -13.79
CA GLY A 65 6.58 -4.73 -15.19
C GLY A 65 7.65 -5.19 -16.19
N TRP A 66 7.55 -4.63 -17.40
CA TRP A 66 8.28 -5.06 -18.59
C TRP A 66 9.01 -3.88 -19.25
N VAL A 67 10.12 -4.18 -19.92
CA VAL A 67 10.88 -3.23 -20.74
C VAL A 67 11.04 -3.76 -22.16
N ARG A 68 10.98 -2.85 -23.13
CA ARG A 68 11.24 -3.16 -24.54
C ARG A 68 12.75 -3.05 -24.82
N THR A 69 13.33 -4.08 -25.44
CA THR A 69 14.73 -4.09 -25.84
C THR A 69 14.93 -3.31 -27.13
N ARG A 70 16.18 -2.93 -27.44
CA ARG A 70 16.55 -2.32 -28.74
C ARG A 70 16.14 -3.19 -29.95
N SER A 71 16.12 -4.51 -29.78
CA SER A 71 15.63 -5.46 -30.79
C SER A 71 14.10 -5.60 -30.87
N GLY A 72 13.34 -4.81 -30.11
CA GLY A 72 11.88 -4.82 -30.09
C GLY A 72 11.24 -5.92 -29.23
N ARG A 73 12.02 -6.82 -28.61
CA ARG A 73 11.51 -7.86 -27.70
C ARG A 73 11.16 -7.29 -26.32
N ILE A 74 10.30 -7.99 -25.58
CA ILE A 74 9.91 -7.61 -24.22
C ILE A 74 10.69 -8.47 -23.20
N ARG A 75 11.20 -7.85 -22.14
CA ARG A 75 11.86 -8.53 -21.00
C ARG A 75 11.34 -7.98 -19.68
N LEU A 76 11.34 -8.81 -18.64
CA LEU A 76 10.97 -8.36 -17.28
C LEU A 76 11.97 -7.31 -16.81
N LYS A 77 11.48 -6.18 -16.28
CA LYS A 77 12.33 -5.17 -15.62
C LYS A 77 13.05 -5.76 -14.40
N GLY A 78 12.41 -6.74 -13.77
CA GLY A 78 12.94 -7.54 -12.67
C GLY A 78 14.20 -8.36 -13.01
N GLY A 79 14.50 -8.58 -14.28
CA GLY A 79 15.66 -9.35 -14.73
C GLY A 79 15.30 -10.73 -15.30
N SER A 80 16.34 -11.51 -15.63
CA SER A 80 16.20 -12.82 -16.26
C SER A 80 15.78 -13.92 -15.28
N LYS A 81 15.39 -15.08 -15.81
CA LYS A 81 15.10 -16.29 -14.99
C LYS A 81 16.28 -16.68 -14.10
N ALA A 82 17.50 -16.64 -14.62
CA ALA A 82 18.72 -16.95 -13.86
C ALA A 82 18.95 -15.97 -12.69
N ARG A 83 18.76 -14.67 -12.92
CA ARG A 83 18.86 -13.66 -11.85
C ARG A 83 17.85 -13.91 -10.73
N ARG A 84 16.61 -14.28 -11.08
CA ARG A 84 15.57 -14.60 -10.09
C ARG A 84 15.91 -15.86 -9.28
N LEU A 85 16.52 -16.86 -9.91
CA LEU A 85 16.97 -18.07 -9.23
C LEU A 85 18.08 -17.76 -8.22
N LEU A 86 19.05 -16.91 -8.60
CA LEU A 86 20.12 -16.48 -7.71
C LEU A 86 19.62 -15.62 -6.53
N SER A 87 18.48 -14.96 -6.68
CA SER A 87 17.85 -14.14 -5.62
C SER A 87 16.69 -14.85 -4.90
N ILE A 88 16.56 -16.17 -5.00
CA ILE A 88 15.42 -16.89 -4.43
C ILE A 88 15.42 -16.89 -2.89
N PHE A 89 16.60 -16.99 -2.28
CA PHE A 89 16.75 -17.04 -0.83
C PHE A 89 16.65 -15.66 -0.17
N SER A 90 16.87 -14.60 -0.94
CA SER A 90 16.67 -13.23 -0.50
C SER A 90 16.39 -12.37 -1.72
N ASN A 91 15.14 -11.91 -1.83
CA ASN A 91 14.75 -11.00 -2.90
C ASN A 91 15.06 -9.56 -2.46
N PRO A 92 16.09 -8.90 -3.03
CA PRO A 92 16.51 -7.57 -2.60
C PRO A 92 15.50 -6.46 -2.93
N ARG A 93 14.44 -6.79 -3.68
CA ARG A 93 13.36 -5.85 -4.06
C ARG A 93 12.03 -6.18 -3.39
N MET A 94 12.03 -7.14 -2.46
CA MET A 94 10.83 -7.46 -1.71
C MET A 94 10.48 -6.26 -0.83
N LEU A 95 9.21 -5.85 -0.89
CA LEU A 95 8.67 -4.84 0.01
C LEU A 95 8.58 -5.41 1.42
N ASN A 96 8.86 -4.56 2.39
CA ASN A 96 8.77 -4.87 3.80
C ASN A 96 7.40 -4.44 4.33
N ILE A 97 7.03 -4.95 5.50
CA ILE A 97 5.76 -4.58 6.14
C ILE A 97 5.65 -3.07 6.40
N LYS A 98 6.77 -2.39 6.63
CA LYS A 98 6.83 -0.93 6.80
C LYS A 98 6.57 -0.14 5.52
N ASP A 99 6.70 -0.75 4.35
CA ASP A 99 6.35 -0.12 3.07
C ASP A 99 4.82 -0.10 2.89
N TYR A 100 4.13 -1.09 3.48
CA TYR A 100 2.68 -1.10 3.67
C TYR A 100 2.32 -0.32 4.94
N TYR A 101 2.10 -1.03 6.05
CA TYR A 101 2.03 -0.52 7.41
C TYR A 101 2.11 -1.74 8.36
N GLU A 102 2.52 -1.51 9.60
CA GLU A 102 2.39 -2.55 10.64
C GLU A 102 0.94 -2.58 11.12
N PRO A 103 0.20 -3.69 10.92
CA PRO A 103 -1.20 -3.76 11.32
C PRO A 103 -1.33 -3.70 12.84
N TRP A 104 -2.33 -2.98 13.32
CA TRP A 104 -2.56 -2.77 14.75
C TRP A 104 -4.03 -2.99 15.13
N THR A 105 -4.25 -3.19 16.42
CA THR A 105 -5.56 -3.18 17.08
C THR A 105 -5.45 -2.35 18.36
N TYR A 106 -6.52 -2.29 19.16
CA TYR A 106 -6.54 -1.56 20.41
C TYR A 106 -6.92 -2.46 21.59
N GLU A 107 -6.45 -2.11 22.78
CA GLU A 107 -6.79 -2.77 24.04
C GLU A 107 -8.18 -2.32 24.53
N TYR A 108 -9.23 -2.66 23.77
CA TYR A 108 -10.60 -2.24 24.06
C TYR A 108 -11.10 -2.73 25.43
N ASP A 109 -10.66 -3.90 25.89
CA ASP A 109 -11.04 -4.46 27.18
C ASP A 109 -10.69 -3.53 28.36
N ASN A 110 -9.57 -2.79 28.26
CA ASN A 110 -9.15 -1.84 29.29
C ASN A 110 -10.17 -0.72 29.54
N LEU A 111 -11.08 -0.44 28.59
CA LEU A 111 -12.15 0.54 28.79
C LEU A 111 -13.23 0.06 29.76
N ILE A 112 -13.32 -1.24 30.00
CA ILE A 112 -14.37 -1.89 30.80
C ILE A 112 -13.77 -2.54 32.05
N SER A 113 -12.59 -3.16 31.92
CA SER A 113 -11.95 -3.96 32.98
C SER A 113 -10.93 -3.19 33.83
N ALA A 114 -10.64 -1.92 33.51
CA ALA A 114 -9.64 -1.15 34.25
C ALA A 114 -10.01 -0.99 35.73
N PRO A 115 -9.04 -1.17 36.65
CA PRO A 115 -9.25 -0.92 38.07
C PRO A 115 -9.48 0.58 38.33
N LEU A 116 -10.11 0.88 39.46
CA LEU A 116 -10.24 2.25 39.96
C LEU A 116 -8.86 2.91 40.08
N GLY A 117 -8.71 4.08 39.46
CA GLY A 117 -7.47 4.83 39.43
C GLY A 117 -7.74 6.32 39.21
N GLN A 118 -6.69 7.13 39.35
CA GLN A 118 -6.79 8.58 39.15
C GLN A 118 -6.92 9.00 37.68
N GLN A 119 -6.48 8.15 36.76
CA GLN A 119 -6.47 8.43 35.32
C GLN A 119 -7.60 7.65 34.63
N THR A 120 -8.26 8.30 33.68
CA THR A 120 -9.25 7.66 32.82
C THR A 120 -8.58 6.57 31.97
N PRO A 121 -9.13 5.35 31.90
CA PRO A 121 -8.60 4.30 31.05
C PRO A 121 -8.72 4.68 29.56
N VAL A 122 -7.73 4.25 28.77
CA VAL A 122 -7.70 4.43 27.32
C VAL A 122 -7.36 3.11 26.64
N ALA A 123 -7.91 2.89 25.44
CA ALA A 123 -7.56 1.75 24.61
C ALA A 123 -6.27 2.06 23.85
N ARG A 124 -5.13 1.51 24.30
CA ARG A 124 -3.83 1.77 23.67
C ARG A 124 -3.66 0.92 22.41
N PRO A 125 -3.02 1.45 21.36
CA PRO A 125 -2.70 0.68 20.16
C PRO A 125 -1.65 -0.39 20.43
N LYS A 126 -1.88 -1.57 19.85
CA LYS A 126 -1.06 -2.78 19.97
C LYS A 126 -0.82 -3.37 18.60
N SER A 127 0.43 -3.74 18.33
CA SER A 127 0.81 -4.43 17.08
C SER A 127 0.12 -5.78 16.97
N LEU A 128 -0.49 -6.06 15.81
CA LEU A 128 -1.02 -7.39 15.48
C LEU A 128 0.09 -8.38 15.13
N LEU A 129 1.31 -7.90 14.83
CA LEU A 129 2.47 -8.76 14.55
C LEU A 129 3.18 -9.21 15.83
N THR A 130 3.41 -8.29 16.76
CA THR A 130 4.25 -8.53 17.94
C THR A 130 3.45 -8.62 19.24
N GLY A 131 2.21 -8.14 19.25
CA GLY A 131 1.41 -8.01 20.46
C GLY A 131 1.98 -7.00 21.45
N LYS A 132 2.88 -6.10 21.05
CA LYS A 132 3.44 -5.07 21.93
C LYS A 132 2.72 -3.73 21.73
N PRO A 133 2.70 -2.85 22.75
CA PRO A 133 2.29 -1.46 22.58
C PRO A 133 3.12 -0.80 21.47
N MET A 134 2.48 0.01 20.64
CA MET A 134 3.15 0.69 19.53
C MET A 134 2.62 2.11 19.35
N LYS A 135 3.40 2.97 18.69
CA LYS A 135 2.90 4.24 18.16
C LYS A 135 2.52 4.03 16.70
N ILE A 136 1.35 4.53 16.30
CA ILE A 136 0.92 4.48 14.90
C ILE A 136 1.60 5.62 14.15
N GLU A 137 2.36 5.29 13.11
CA GLU A 137 3.14 6.26 12.32
C GLU A 137 2.77 6.27 10.83
N TRP A 138 2.07 5.23 10.35
CA TRP A 138 1.60 5.11 8.97
C TRP A 138 0.44 4.12 8.85
N SER A 139 -0.30 4.17 7.73
CA SER A 139 -1.39 3.24 7.42
C SER A 139 -1.61 3.09 5.90
N ALA A 140 -2.53 2.21 5.49
CA ALA A 140 -2.90 2.02 4.09
C ALA A 140 -3.53 3.24 3.41
N ASN A 141 -3.99 4.22 4.17
CA ASN A 141 -4.67 5.43 3.67
C ASN A 141 -4.26 6.66 4.51
N TRP A 142 -2.96 6.82 4.75
CA TRP A 142 -2.44 7.85 5.66
C TRP A 142 -2.48 9.26 5.08
N ASP A 143 -2.45 9.37 3.75
CA ASP A 143 -2.48 10.61 2.97
C ASP A 143 -3.87 10.91 2.36
N ASP A 144 -4.92 10.34 2.94
CA ASP A 144 -6.33 10.63 2.60
C ASP A 144 -6.64 12.12 2.68
N ASP A 145 -7.41 12.64 1.72
CA ASP A 145 -7.80 14.06 1.65
C ASP A 145 -6.61 15.04 1.82
N LEU A 146 -5.46 14.68 1.23
CA LEU A 146 -4.20 15.44 1.28
C LEU A 146 -3.55 15.47 2.69
N GLY A 147 -3.84 14.45 3.50
CA GLY A 147 -3.26 14.23 4.82
C GLY A 147 -1.73 14.23 4.83
N GLY A 148 -1.14 15.01 5.74
CA GLY A 148 0.32 15.15 5.87
C GLY A 148 0.95 16.20 4.94
N GLY A 149 0.14 16.94 4.18
CA GLY A 149 0.53 18.21 3.55
C GLY A 149 1.62 18.10 2.48
N PRO A 150 2.34 19.20 2.19
CA PRO A 150 3.35 19.27 1.13
C PRO A 150 4.44 18.20 1.25
N GLU A 151 4.84 17.84 2.48
CA GLU A 151 5.92 16.87 2.73
C GLU A 151 5.64 15.46 2.18
N ASN A 152 4.36 15.05 2.14
CA ASN A 152 3.96 13.76 1.57
C ASN A 152 3.71 13.87 0.06
N ILE A 153 3.10 14.98 -0.37
CA ILE A 153 2.76 15.27 -1.77
C ILE A 153 4.01 15.34 -2.65
N GLU A 154 5.08 16.01 -2.19
CA GLU A 154 6.35 16.12 -2.92
C GLU A 154 7.02 14.76 -3.18
N LYS A 155 6.63 13.71 -2.44
CA LYS A 155 7.18 12.36 -2.58
C LYS A 155 6.40 11.49 -3.58
N ASP A 156 5.32 12.00 -4.17
CA ASP A 156 4.59 11.33 -5.25
C ASP A 156 5.50 11.18 -6.49
N PRO A 157 5.81 9.94 -6.94
CA PRO A 157 6.67 9.71 -8.09
C PRO A 157 6.16 10.27 -9.43
N ILE A 158 4.84 10.47 -9.57
CA ILE A 158 4.23 11.08 -10.76
C ILE A 158 4.42 12.59 -10.69
N LEU A 159 4.13 13.21 -9.55
CA LEU A 159 4.29 14.65 -9.39
C LEU A 159 5.73 15.09 -9.62
N GLN A 160 6.71 14.34 -9.09
CA GLN A 160 8.14 14.63 -9.31
C GLN A 160 8.50 14.70 -10.80
N LYS A 161 8.02 13.74 -11.60
CA LYS A 161 8.29 13.72 -13.05
C LYS A 161 7.61 14.87 -13.78
N LEU A 162 6.36 15.17 -13.42
CA LEU A 162 5.62 16.26 -14.06
C LEU A 162 6.27 17.63 -13.76
N SER A 163 6.74 17.83 -12.52
CA SER A 163 7.41 19.06 -12.13
C SER A 163 8.74 19.27 -12.87
N GLU A 164 9.49 18.19 -13.14
CA GLU A 164 10.69 18.25 -13.98
C GLU A 164 10.37 18.76 -15.39
N ASP A 165 9.27 18.28 -16.00
CA ASP A 165 8.86 18.67 -17.35
C ASP A 165 8.38 20.13 -17.45
N VAL A 166 7.75 20.67 -16.39
CA VAL A 166 7.20 22.04 -16.37
C VAL A 166 8.27 23.11 -16.14
N THR A 167 9.43 22.75 -15.58
CA THR A 167 10.51 23.70 -15.25
C THR A 167 11.50 23.93 -16.42
N THR A 168 11.35 23.18 -17.52
CA THR A 168 12.03 23.38 -18.81
C THR A 168 11.19 24.18 -19.79
#